data_AF-A0A940KJX0-F1
#
_entry.id   AF-A0A940KJX0-F1
#
_cell.length_a   1.000
_cell.length_b   1.000
_cell.length_c   1.000
_cell.angle_alpha   90.00
_cell.angle_beta   90.00
_cell.angle_gamma   90.00
#
_symmetry.space_group_name_H-M   'P 1'
#
loop_
_entity.id
_entity.type
_entity.pdbx_description
1 polymer ?
#
loop_
_entity_poly.entity_id
_entity_poly.type
_entity_poly.pdbx_seq_one_letter_code
_entity_poly.pdbx_strand_id
1 'polypeptide(L)' 'MGTLINDRIDVRISKEQKELIKYASDLSGFKSLSEFIIFCVSKEANEIIVEHNQVLKSIE' A
#
# COMPACT_ATOMS: atom_id res chain seq x y z
N MET A 1 7.76 22.89 14.99
CA MET A 1 7.57 22.08 13.77
C MET A 1 7.99 20.66 14.10
N GLY A 2 7.03 19.73 14.22
CA GLY A 2 7.36 18.34 14.54
C GLY A 2 8.18 17.73 13.41
N THR A 3 9.33 17.17 13.74
CA THR A 3 10.18 16.46 12.79
C THR A 3 9.39 15.27 12.24
N LEU A 4 9.17 15.21 10.92
CA LEU A 4 8.59 14.03 10.29
C LEU A 4 9.61 12.89 10.43
N ILE A 5 9.30 11.92 11.28
CA ILE A 5 10.11 10.73 11.47
C ILE A 5 9.81 9.82 10.28
N ASN A 6 10.67 9.88 9.25
CA ASN A 6 10.56 9.00 8.09
C ASN A 6 11.12 7.63 8.45
N ASP A 7 10.35 6.57 8.17
CA ASP A 7 10.76 5.17 8.37
C ASP A 7 10.73 4.40 7.04
N ARG A 8 11.42 3.27 6.96
CA ARG A 8 11.63 2.50 5.72
C ARG A 8 10.92 1.15 5.75
N ILE A 9 10.40 0.76 4.59
CA ILE A 9 9.89 -0.59 4.36
C ILE A 9 10.94 -1.34 3.52
N ASP A 10 11.64 -2.29 4.14
CA ASP A 10 12.65 -3.11 3.46
C ASP A 10 12.06 -4.48 3.08
N VAL A 11 11.80 -4.66 1.79
CA VAL A 11 11.20 -5.91 1.25
C VAL A 11 11.99 -6.39 0.04
N ARG A 12 12.27 -7.70 0.00
CA ARG A 12 12.80 -8.38 -1.19
C ARG A 12 11.66 -9.08 -1.91
N ILE A 13 11.51 -8.81 -3.20
CA ILE A 13 10.53 -9.44 -4.08
C ILE A 13 11.22 -10.15 -5.23
N SER A 14 10.52 -11.11 -5.84
CA SER A 14 11.01 -11.78 -7.05
C SER A 14 11.04 -10.81 -8.24
N LYS A 15 11.79 -11.18 -9.29
CA LYS A 15 11.84 -10.42 -10.54
C LYS A 15 10.46 -10.31 -11.18
N GLU A 16 9.72 -11.42 -11.21
CA GLU A 16 8.36 -11.50 -11.77
C GLU A 16 7.39 -10.57 -11.04
N GLN A 17 7.40 -10.57 -9.71
CA GLN A 17 6.60 -9.65 -8.91
C GLN A 17 6.94 -8.19 -9.23
N LYS A 18 8.23 -7.88 -9.35
CA LYS A 18 8.67 -6.52 -9.69
C LYS A 18 8.19 -6.09 -11.07
N GLU A 19 8.25 -6.96 -12.07
CA GLU A 19 7.79 -6.68 -13.42
C GLU A 19 6.28 -6.47 -13.48
N LEU A 20 5.51 -7.31 -12.78
CA LEU A 20 4.06 -7.17 -12.66
C LEU A 20 3.68 -5.83 -12.03
N ILE A 21 4.27 -5.49 -10.87
CA ILE A 21 3.98 -4.25 -10.16
C ILE A 21 4.36 -3.04 -11.01
N LYS A 22 5.51 -3.10 -11.71
CA LYS A 22 5.94 -2.02 -12.60
C LYS A 22 4.96 -1.81 -13.75
N TYR A 23 4.53 -2.88 -14.42
CA TYR A 23 3.58 -2.78 -15.52
C TYR A 23 2.23 -2.22 -15.06
N ALA A 24 1.74 -2.66 -13.89
CA ALA A 24 0.53 -2.10 -13.30
C ALA A 24 0.67 -0.61 -12.94
N SER A 25 1.82 -0.20 -12.39
CA SER A 25 2.16 1.20 -12.11
C SER A 25 2.14 2.06 -13.37
N ASP A 26 2.72 1.56 -14.46
CA ASP A 26 2.79 2.26 -15.75
C ASP A 26 1.39 2.45 -16.35
N LEU A 27 0.55 1.41 -16.33
CA LEU A 27 -0.84 1.49 -16.78
C LEU A 27 -1.70 2.44 -15.94
N SER A 28 -1.43 2.50 -14.64
CA SER A 28 -2.18 3.34 -13.70
C SER A 28 -1.72 4.81 -13.71
N GLY A 29 -0.68 5.16 -14.48
CA GLY A 29 -0.20 6.53 -14.67
C GLY A 29 0.58 7.11 -13.50
N PHE A 30 1.14 6.28 -12.61
CA PHE A 30 1.92 6.74 -11.46
C PHE A 30 3.31 7.23 -11.90
N LYS A 31 3.81 8.27 -11.22
CA LYS A 31 5.13 8.85 -11.53
C LYS A 31 6.28 7.99 -11.01
N SER A 32 6.04 7.18 -9.98
CA SER A 32 7.04 6.29 -9.42
C SER A 32 6.44 5.00 -8.89
N LEU A 33 7.23 3.92 -8.97
CA LEU A 33 6.84 2.61 -8.44
C LEU A 33 6.59 2.64 -6.93
N SER A 34 7.37 3.43 -6.19
CA SER A 34 7.20 3.59 -4.75
C SER A 34 5.87 4.25 -4.40
N GLU A 35 5.49 5.31 -5.11
CA GLU A 35 4.19 5.96 -4.93
C GLU A 35 3.04 5.01 -5.22
N PHE A 36 3.13 4.23 -6.30
CA PHE A 36 2.16 3.19 -6.63
C PHE A 36 2.02 2.15 -5.51
N ILE A 37 3.14 1.62 -5.02
CA ILE A 37 3.15 0.62 -3.94
C ILE A 37 2.50 1.19 -2.67
N ILE A 38 2.90 2.39 -2.24
CA ILE A 38 2.34 3.02 -1.05
C ILE A 38 0.85 3.27 -1.22
N PHE A 39 0.40 3.75 -2.39
CA PHE A 39 -1.01 3.95 -2.67
C PHE A 39 -1.82 2.66 -2.55
N CYS A 40 -1.39 1.60 -3.25
CA CYS A 40 -2.08 0.31 -3.23
C CYS A 40 -2.13 -0.30 -1.83
N VAL A 41 -1.01 -0.34 -1.12
CA VAL A 41 -0.93 -0.91 0.23
C VAL A 41 -1.73 -0.08 1.22
N SER A 42 -1.69 1.25 1.14
CA SER A 42 -2.48 2.11 2.04
C SER A 42 -3.97 1.97 1.80
N LYS A 43 -4.41 1.83 0.54
CA LYS A 43 -5.82 1.58 0.20
C LYS A 43 -6.28 0.27 0.83
N GLU A 44 -5.57 -0.82 0.55
CA GLU A 44 -5.88 -2.15 1.08
C GLU A 44 -5.91 -2.17 2.61
N ALA A 45 -4.91 -1.56 3.24
CA ALA A 45 -4.84 -1.48 4.70
C ALA A 45 -6.04 -0.75 5.30
N ASN A 46 -6.49 0.35 4.67
CA ASN A 46 -7.69 1.06 5.12
C ASN A 46 -8.96 0.21 4.96
N GLU A 47 -9.10 -0.49 3.85
CA GLU A 47 -10.24 -1.39 3.61
C GLU A 47 -10.29 -2.49 4.69
N ILE A 48 -9.16 -3.16 4.96
CA ILE A 48 -9.05 -4.17 6.03
C ILE A 48 -9.43 -3.60 7.40
N ILE A 49 -8.93 -2.41 7.76
CA ILE A 49 -9.23 -1.77 9.05
C ILE A 49 -10.71 -1.43 9.16
N VAL A 50 -11.30 -0.89 8.10
CA VAL A 50 -12.74 -0.54 8.07
C VAL A 50 -13.60 -1.79 8.19
N GLU A 51 -13.31 -2.83 7.42
CA GLU A 51 -14.03 -4.11 7.48
C GLU A 51 -13.95 -4.72 8.88
N HIS A 52 -12.75 -4.78 9.46
CA HIS A 52 -12.56 -5.29 10.81
C HIS A 52 -13.38 -4.51 11.86
N ASN A 53 -13.33 -3.17 11.80
CA ASN A 53 -14.08 -2.31 12.73
C ASN A 53 -15.59 -2.40 12.54
N GLN A 54 -16.08 -2.59 11.31
CA GLN A 54 -17.51 -2.80 11.03
C GLN A 54 -17.99 -4.14 11.59
N VAL A 55 -17.20 -5.20 11.45
CA VAL A 55 -17.49 -6.50 12.04
C VAL A 55 -17.56 -6.39 13.57
N LEU A 56 -16.60 -5.71 14.21
CA LEU A 56 -16.61 -5.52 15.67
C LEU A 56 -17.85 -4.76 16.16
N LYS A 57 -18.23 -3.66 15.49
CA LYS A 57 -19.46 -2.90 15.81
C LYS A 57 -20.75 -3.67 15.61
N SER A 58 -20.73 -4.71 14.78
CA SER A 58 -21.91 -5.56 14.54
C SER A 58 -22.04 -6.69 15.56
N ILE A 59 -21.00 -6.93 16.37
CA ILE A 59 -20.92 -7.98 17.40
C ILE A 59 -21.14 -7.39 18.81
N GLU A 60 -20.87 -6.09 19.02
CA GLU A 60 -21.33 -5.33 20.20
C GLU A 60 -22.84 -5.05 20.19
#